data_AF-A0A3N5VCH2-F1
#
_entry.id   AF-A0A3N5VCH2-F1
#
_cell.length_a   1.000
_cell.length_b   1.000
_cell.length_c   1.000
_cell.angle_alpha   90.00
_cell.angle_beta   90.00
_cell.angle_gamma   90.00
#
_symmetry.space_group_name_H-M   'P 1'
#
loop_
_entity.id
_entity.type
_entity.pdbx_description
1 polymer ?
#
loop_
_entity_poly.entity_id
_entity_poly.type
_entity_poly.pdbx_seq_one_letter_code
_entity_poly.pdbx_strand_id
1 'polypeptide(L)'
;MRKLYFLILAFVLMGSVPAIAFSEDVFAPVRKVYMNDGKVIECQMGWLDGARMICRKFGGNMTLPLQSVNFEKTFPKYKIGDGETVLLVHPGPRYQDENIVISNVRMVRGLDSQAKNSCVVVCEIMNRGDPCEVRVVVNALDAQGKIIHQIGIPSESRLDIGEASILKGRLDGAGAALENQMISLKVTHVERSNIQQSLLNGKKAEYGTAGGNQNRAREEKIRFFKEAFLRERPSSP
;
A
#
# COMPACT_ATOMS: atom_id res chain seq x y z
N MET A 1 -11.93 1.34 45.19
CA MET A 1 -10.78 1.85 44.41
C MET A 1 -10.33 0.91 43.28
N ARG A 2 -10.20 -0.41 43.50
CA ARG A 2 -9.72 -1.36 42.46
C ARG A 2 -10.68 -1.59 41.26
N LYS A 3 -11.99 -1.45 41.46
CA LYS A 3 -13.02 -1.67 40.41
C LYS A 3 -13.16 -0.50 39.41
N LEU A 4 -12.72 0.70 39.77
CA LEU A 4 -12.78 1.88 38.89
C LEU A 4 -11.68 1.85 37.81
N TYR A 5 -10.49 1.34 38.17
CA TYR A 5 -9.37 1.18 37.23
C TYR A 5 -9.64 0.14 36.14
N PHE A 6 -10.37 -0.93 36.44
CA PHE A 6 -10.75 -1.93 35.43
C PHE A 6 -11.76 -1.41 34.40
N LEU A 7 -12.64 -0.49 34.80
CA LEU A 7 -13.60 0.14 33.88
C LEU A 7 -12.94 1.13 32.92
N ILE A 8 -11.92 1.85 33.38
CA ILE A 8 -11.14 2.77 32.53
C ILE A 8 -10.22 1.97 31.58
N LEU A 9 -9.64 0.85 32.03
CA LEU A 9 -8.83 -0.02 31.17
C LEU A 9 -9.68 -0.70 30.08
N ALA A 10 -10.94 -1.06 30.38
CA ALA A 10 -11.87 -1.64 29.40
C ALA A 10 -12.34 -0.61 28.35
N PHE A 11 -12.45 0.67 28.70
CA PHE A 11 -12.75 1.74 27.75
C PHE A 11 -11.56 2.11 26.84
N VAL A 12 -10.33 1.96 27.33
CA VAL A 12 -9.12 2.18 26.51
C VAL A 12 -8.87 1.02 25.53
N LEU A 13 -9.32 -0.20 25.85
CA LEU A 13 -9.17 -1.38 24.96
C LEU A 13 -10.29 -1.54 23.91
N MET A 14 -11.42 -0.83 24.06
CA MET A 14 -12.48 -0.75 23.04
C MET A 14 -12.33 0.48 22.11
N GLY A 15 -11.36 1.37 22.37
CA GLY A 15 -11.20 2.66 21.70
C GLY A 15 -10.13 2.72 20.60
N SER A 16 -9.47 1.62 20.24
CA SER A 16 -8.33 1.64 19.31
C SER A 16 -8.42 0.61 18.18
N VAL A 17 -9.62 0.39 17.66
CA VAL A 17 -9.76 0.12 16.23
C VAL A 17 -9.98 1.50 15.60
N PRO A 18 -8.93 2.19 15.08
CA PRO A 18 -9.17 3.39 14.29
C PRO A 18 -10.03 2.97 13.11
N ALA A 19 -11.30 3.34 13.22
CA ALA A 19 -12.25 3.23 12.16
C ALA A 19 -11.69 3.99 10.95
N ILE A 20 -11.86 3.37 9.79
CA ILE A 20 -11.76 3.98 8.47
C ILE A 20 -10.33 4.37 8.06
N ALA A 21 -9.61 3.39 7.53
CA ALA A 21 -8.58 3.64 6.55
C ALA A 21 -9.25 3.97 5.21
N PHE A 22 -8.97 5.15 4.68
CA PHE A 22 -9.14 5.52 3.27
C PHE A 22 -10.52 5.77 2.68
N SER A 23 -10.52 6.76 1.77
CA SER A 23 -11.46 6.99 0.65
C SER A 23 -12.78 6.23 0.78
N GLU A 24 -13.77 6.88 1.42
CA GLU A 24 -15.15 6.42 1.67
C GLU A 24 -15.60 5.16 0.91
N ASP A 25 -15.26 3.95 1.40
CA ASP A 25 -15.61 2.66 0.78
C ASP A 25 -15.87 2.73 -0.74
N VAL A 26 -14.93 3.32 -1.48
CA VAL A 26 -15.21 3.74 -2.87
C VAL A 26 -15.47 2.51 -3.76
N PHE A 27 -14.90 1.38 -3.35
CA PHE A 27 -15.11 0.05 -3.92
C PHE A 27 -15.89 -0.86 -2.97
N ALA A 28 -16.84 -0.29 -2.23
CA ALA A 28 -17.78 -1.06 -1.42
C ALA A 28 -18.38 -2.18 -2.26
N PRO A 29 -18.63 -3.35 -1.66
CA PRO A 29 -19.34 -4.40 -2.36
C PRO A 29 -20.70 -3.94 -2.88
N VAL A 30 -21.03 -4.33 -4.11
CA VAL A 30 -22.24 -3.89 -4.83
C VAL A 30 -23.22 -5.04 -5.00
N ARG A 31 -24.50 -4.71 -5.21
CA ARG A 31 -25.55 -5.71 -5.55
C ARG A 31 -25.87 -5.77 -7.03
N LYS A 32 -25.51 -4.73 -7.79
CA LYS A 32 -25.76 -4.63 -9.23
C LYS A 32 -24.45 -4.31 -9.94
N VAL A 33 -24.13 -5.11 -10.94
CA VAL A 33 -22.98 -4.90 -11.81
C VAL A 33 -23.50 -4.54 -13.19
N TYR A 34 -23.10 -3.37 -13.68
CA TYR A 34 -23.48 -2.88 -15.00
C TYR A 34 -22.40 -3.26 -15.98
N MET A 35 -22.78 -3.83 -17.12
CA MET A 35 -21.86 -4.25 -18.17
C MET A 35 -21.77 -3.17 -19.26
N ASN A 36 -20.66 -3.13 -19.99
CA ASN A 36 -20.46 -2.19 -21.10
C ASN A 36 -21.44 -2.42 -22.26
N ASP A 37 -21.96 -3.64 -22.43
CA ASP A 37 -22.98 -3.98 -23.42
C ASP A 37 -24.42 -3.60 -22.99
N GLY A 38 -24.57 -2.93 -21.85
CA GLY A 38 -25.86 -2.50 -21.30
C GLY A 38 -26.56 -3.54 -20.43
N LYS A 39 -26.06 -4.78 -20.33
CA LYS A 39 -26.62 -5.78 -19.43
C LYS A 39 -26.42 -5.41 -17.97
N VAL A 40 -27.33 -5.89 -17.12
CA VAL A 40 -27.24 -5.72 -15.67
C VAL A 40 -27.25 -7.09 -15.01
N ILE A 41 -26.29 -7.29 -14.11
CA ILE A 41 -26.13 -8.52 -13.35
C ILE A 41 -26.47 -8.20 -11.89
N GLU A 42 -27.57 -8.77 -11.40
CA GLU A 42 -27.91 -8.72 -9.99
C GLU A 42 -27.23 -9.87 -9.24
N CYS A 43 -26.65 -9.57 -8.08
CA CYS A 43 -25.92 -10.51 -7.24
C CYS A 43 -26.20 -10.24 -5.76
N GLN A 44 -25.97 -11.25 -4.92
CA GLN A 44 -26.06 -11.09 -3.46
C GLN A 44 -24.96 -10.15 -2.97
N MET A 45 -23.78 -10.28 -3.57
CA MET A 45 -22.58 -9.52 -3.25
C MET A 45 -21.63 -9.52 -4.45
N GLY A 46 -21.16 -8.35 -4.87
CA GLY A 46 -20.18 -8.18 -5.93
C GLY A 46 -18.98 -7.40 -5.42
N TRP A 47 -17.75 -7.85 -5.71
CA TRP A 47 -16.53 -7.16 -5.29
C TRP A 47 -15.41 -7.29 -6.33
N LEU A 48 -14.44 -6.37 -6.24
CA LEU A 48 -13.27 -6.33 -7.12
C LEU A 48 -12.13 -7.15 -6.54
N ASP A 49 -11.42 -7.87 -7.42
CA ASP A 49 -10.12 -8.47 -7.11
C ASP A 49 -9.25 -8.55 -8.36
N GLY A 50 -8.23 -7.70 -8.43
CA GLY A 50 -7.30 -7.60 -9.56
C GLY A 50 -8.02 -7.20 -10.84
N ALA A 51 -7.83 -8.00 -11.90
CA ALA A 51 -8.45 -7.80 -13.20
C ALA A 51 -9.91 -8.28 -13.28
N ARG A 52 -10.55 -8.61 -12.15
CA ARG A 52 -11.81 -9.35 -12.13
C ARG A 52 -12.83 -8.69 -11.21
N MET A 53 -14.08 -8.76 -11.63
CA MET A 53 -15.27 -8.53 -10.81
C MET A 53 -15.84 -9.89 -10.41
N ILE A 54 -15.98 -10.14 -9.12
CA ILE A 54 -16.51 -11.40 -8.59
C ILE A 54 -17.92 -11.13 -8.06
N CYS A 55 -18.90 -11.87 -8.57
CA CYS A 55 -20.31 -11.74 -8.23
C CYS A 55 -20.80 -13.04 -7.58
N ARG A 56 -21.19 -12.98 -6.31
CA ARG A 56 -21.86 -14.09 -5.62
C ARG A 56 -23.33 -14.16 -5.99
N LYS A 57 -23.75 -15.28 -6.57
CA LYS A 57 -25.15 -15.61 -6.87
C LYS A 57 -25.55 -16.88 -6.11
N PHE A 58 -26.85 -17.17 -6.08
CA PHE A 58 -27.34 -18.45 -5.58
C PHE A 58 -26.68 -19.59 -6.38
N GLY A 59 -25.91 -20.45 -5.70
CA GLY A 59 -25.19 -21.56 -6.32
C GLY A 59 -23.69 -21.33 -6.59
N GLY A 60 -23.12 -20.14 -6.31
CA GLY A 60 -21.67 -19.94 -6.36
C GLY A 60 -21.21 -18.55 -6.76
N ASN A 61 -19.91 -18.44 -7.07
CA ASN A 61 -19.28 -17.22 -7.54
C ASN A 61 -19.19 -17.23 -9.07
N MET A 62 -19.58 -16.13 -9.68
CA MET A 62 -19.37 -15.84 -11.09
C MET A 62 -18.26 -14.80 -11.22
N THR A 63 -17.31 -15.02 -12.11
CA THR A 63 -16.18 -14.11 -12.34
C THR A 63 -16.35 -13.43 -13.69
N LEU A 64 -16.24 -12.12 -13.71
CA LEU A 64 -16.34 -11.29 -14.90
C LEU A 64 -15.01 -10.53 -15.10
N PRO A 65 -14.50 -10.40 -16.34
CA PRO A 65 -13.36 -9.54 -16.62
C PRO A 65 -13.71 -8.08 -16.27
N LEU A 66 -12.82 -7.36 -15.59
CA LEU A 66 -13.07 -5.97 -15.18
C LEU A 66 -13.35 -5.07 -16.39
N GLN A 67 -12.66 -5.31 -17.51
CA GLN A 67 -12.83 -4.57 -18.77
C GLN A 67 -14.24 -4.69 -19.38
N SER A 68 -15.02 -5.70 -18.97
CA SER A 68 -16.41 -5.86 -19.43
C SER A 68 -17.43 -5.10 -18.59
N VAL A 69 -17.01 -4.59 -17.42
CA VAL A 69 -17.84 -3.87 -16.46
C VAL A 69 -17.84 -2.38 -16.79
N ASN A 70 -19.03 -1.77 -16.77
CA ASN A 70 -19.19 -0.33 -16.75
C ASN A 70 -18.83 0.17 -15.34
N PHE A 71 -17.61 0.68 -15.22
CA PHE A 71 -17.01 1.00 -13.93
C PHE A 71 -17.70 2.19 -13.26
N GLU A 72 -17.96 3.27 -13.99
CA GLU A 72 -18.63 4.48 -13.49
C GLU A 72 -20.01 4.18 -12.90
N LYS A 73 -20.80 3.38 -13.60
CA LYS A 73 -22.16 3.04 -13.17
C LYS A 73 -22.18 2.03 -12.02
N THR A 74 -21.19 1.14 -11.98
CA THR A 74 -21.07 0.12 -10.92
C THR A 74 -20.51 0.71 -9.64
N PHE A 75 -19.53 1.61 -9.73
CA PHE A 75 -18.85 2.26 -8.60
C PHE A 75 -18.98 3.78 -8.70
N PRO A 76 -20.18 4.35 -8.51
CA PRO A 76 -20.43 5.78 -8.73
C PRO A 76 -19.68 6.71 -7.76
N LYS A 77 -19.21 6.16 -6.63
CA LYS A 77 -18.36 6.89 -5.68
C LYS A 77 -16.93 7.05 -6.18
N TYR A 78 -16.49 6.20 -7.11
CA TYR A 78 -15.15 6.27 -7.67
C TYR A 78 -15.10 7.37 -8.73
N LYS A 79 -14.37 8.43 -8.43
CA LYS A 79 -14.08 9.50 -9.39
C LYS A 79 -12.96 9.04 -10.30
N ILE A 80 -13.32 8.67 -11.52
CA ILE A 80 -12.37 8.41 -12.61
C ILE A 80 -11.85 9.78 -13.08
N GLY A 81 -10.53 9.96 -13.23
CA GLY A 81 -9.99 11.15 -13.89
C GLY A 81 -10.34 11.16 -15.37
N ASP A 82 -10.36 12.33 -16.01
CA ASP A 82 -10.77 12.44 -17.41
C ASP A 82 -9.93 11.52 -18.30
N GLY A 83 -10.64 10.57 -18.94
CA GLY A 83 -10.06 9.54 -19.80
C GLY A 83 -9.11 8.55 -19.09
N GLU A 84 -9.20 8.40 -17.78
CA GLU A 84 -8.56 7.28 -17.10
C GLU A 84 -9.33 5.97 -17.38
N THR A 85 -8.60 4.91 -17.68
CA THR A 85 -9.12 3.53 -17.73
C THR A 85 -8.59 2.74 -16.54
N VAL A 86 -9.49 2.14 -15.77
CA VAL A 86 -9.13 1.26 -14.65
C VAL A 86 -8.82 -0.14 -15.16
N LEU A 87 -7.61 -0.64 -14.88
CA LEU A 87 -7.13 -1.92 -15.38
C LEU A 87 -7.16 -3.02 -14.32
N LEU A 88 -6.75 -2.68 -13.08
CA LEU A 88 -6.69 -3.60 -11.93
C LEU A 88 -7.12 -2.85 -10.66
N VAL A 89 -7.85 -3.52 -9.76
CA VAL A 89 -8.21 -2.95 -8.46
C VAL A 89 -8.14 -4.00 -7.35
N HIS A 90 -7.45 -3.66 -6.26
CA HIS A 90 -7.47 -4.40 -5.00
C HIS A 90 -7.97 -3.50 -3.87
N PRO A 91 -9.28 -3.52 -3.58
CA PRO A 91 -9.89 -2.61 -2.63
C PRO A 91 -9.56 -2.97 -1.17
N GLY A 92 -9.56 -2.00 -0.26
CA GLY A 92 -9.28 -2.25 1.16
C GLY A 92 -7.79 -2.45 1.48
N PRO A 93 -7.45 -2.77 2.73
CA PRO A 93 -6.07 -2.80 3.22
C PRO A 93 -5.25 -3.90 2.52
N ARG A 94 -4.11 -3.50 1.97
CA ARG A 94 -3.12 -4.36 1.29
C ARG A 94 -1.82 -4.51 2.08
N TYR A 95 -1.57 -3.55 2.95
CA TYR A 95 -0.51 -3.58 3.95
C TYR A 95 -0.97 -2.80 5.17
N GLN A 96 -0.69 -3.31 6.36
CA GLN A 96 -0.95 -2.59 7.61
C GLN A 96 0.07 -3.03 8.65
N ASP A 97 0.77 -2.04 9.21
CA ASP A 97 1.52 -2.19 10.46
C ASP A 97 1.01 -1.16 11.49
N GLU A 98 1.74 -1.00 12.58
CA GLU A 98 1.41 -0.05 13.65
C GLU A 98 1.45 1.43 13.18
N ASN A 99 2.20 1.74 12.13
CA ASN A 99 2.52 3.08 11.67
C ASN A 99 1.94 3.43 10.29
N ILE A 100 1.77 2.47 9.39
CA ILE A 100 1.38 2.72 8.00
C ILE A 100 0.24 1.79 7.59
N VAL A 101 -0.75 2.33 6.88
CA VAL A 101 -1.74 1.55 6.14
C VAL A 101 -1.66 1.88 4.67
N ILE A 102 -1.55 0.85 3.83
CA ILE A 102 -1.72 0.95 2.38
C ILE A 102 -3.02 0.27 1.98
N SER A 103 -3.86 0.94 1.20
CA SER A 103 -5.13 0.39 0.71
C SER A 103 -5.45 0.82 -0.72
N ASN A 104 -6.50 0.22 -1.29
CA ASN A 104 -7.08 0.60 -2.59
C ASN A 104 -6.03 0.68 -3.71
N VAL A 105 -5.17 -0.34 -3.75
CA VAL A 105 -4.09 -0.44 -4.74
C VAL A 105 -4.70 -0.74 -6.10
N ARG A 106 -4.37 0.08 -7.09
CA ARG A 106 -4.96 -0.01 -8.43
C ARG A 106 -3.96 0.32 -9.52
N MET A 107 -4.26 -0.16 -10.72
CA MET A 107 -3.55 0.22 -11.94
C MET A 107 -4.52 0.96 -12.86
N VAL A 108 -4.10 2.13 -13.32
CA VAL A 108 -4.87 2.97 -14.24
C VAL A 108 -4.03 3.36 -15.45
N ARG A 109 -4.69 3.64 -16.57
CA ARG A 109 -4.08 4.21 -17.78
C ARG A 109 -4.74 5.56 -18.07
N GLY A 110 -3.97 6.63 -18.18
CA GLY A 110 -4.50 7.96 -18.56
C GLY A 110 -4.67 8.11 -20.08
N LEU A 111 -5.53 9.04 -20.51
CA LEU A 111 -5.79 9.30 -21.94
C LEU A 111 -4.79 10.29 -22.58
N ASP A 112 -4.31 11.31 -21.86
CA ASP A 112 -3.58 12.41 -22.46
C ASP A 112 -2.28 12.79 -21.72
N SER A 113 -1.18 12.20 -22.18
CA SER A 113 0.10 12.89 -22.31
C SER A 113 0.81 12.27 -23.51
N GLN A 114 1.75 12.99 -24.12
CA GLN A 114 2.45 12.60 -25.35
C GLN A 114 3.12 11.20 -25.35
N ALA A 115 3.10 10.49 -24.23
CA ALA A 115 3.38 9.06 -24.11
C ALA A 115 2.09 8.23 -24.07
N LYS A 116 1.59 7.84 -25.24
CA LYS A 116 0.33 7.10 -25.51
C LYS A 116 -0.01 5.85 -24.67
N ASN A 117 0.79 5.41 -23.71
CA ASN A 117 0.61 4.13 -23.00
C ASN A 117 1.15 4.14 -21.55
N SER A 118 1.20 5.28 -20.87
CA SER A 118 1.71 5.31 -19.50
C SER A 118 0.67 4.71 -18.53
N CYS A 119 0.92 3.49 -18.07
CA CYS A 119 0.19 2.90 -16.96
C CYS A 119 0.79 3.39 -15.63
N VAL A 120 -0.07 3.63 -14.64
CA VAL A 120 0.30 4.14 -13.33
C VAL A 120 -0.29 3.21 -12.28
N VAL A 121 0.55 2.77 -11.35
CA VAL A 121 0.13 2.09 -10.12
C VAL A 121 -0.14 3.15 -9.06
N VAL A 122 -1.33 3.10 -8.49
CA VAL A 122 -1.80 4.04 -7.48
C VAL A 122 -2.05 3.31 -6.18
N CYS A 123 -1.50 3.82 -5.09
CA CYS A 123 -1.69 3.31 -3.74
C CYS A 123 -2.20 4.43 -2.84
N GLU A 124 -3.14 4.14 -1.95
CA GLU A 124 -3.57 5.11 -0.95
C GLU A 124 -2.87 4.79 0.37
N ILE A 125 -2.23 5.78 1.00
CA ILE A 125 -1.35 5.63 2.16
C ILE A 125 -1.73 6.53 3.31
N MET A 126 -1.90 5.97 4.52
CA MET A 126 -2.15 6.72 5.75
C MET A 126 -0.99 6.50 6.69
N ASN A 127 -0.35 7.61 7.08
CA ASN A 127 0.63 7.59 8.14
C ASN A 127 -0.06 7.74 9.49
N ARG A 128 0.13 6.78 10.38
CA ARG A 128 -0.33 6.75 11.78
C ARG A 128 0.82 6.95 12.77
N GLY A 129 2.06 6.79 12.32
CA GLY A 129 3.25 6.97 13.13
C GLY A 129 3.86 8.36 12.95
N ASP A 130 5.08 8.52 13.45
CA ASP A 130 5.84 9.78 13.34
C ASP A 130 5.99 10.25 11.88
N PRO A 131 6.12 11.57 11.65
CA PRO A 131 6.22 12.12 10.30
C PRO A 131 7.43 11.59 9.54
N CYS A 132 7.19 10.97 8.39
CA CYS A 132 8.21 10.26 7.61
C CYS A 132 7.96 10.36 6.11
N GLU A 133 8.99 10.14 5.31
CA GLU A 133 8.83 9.76 3.91
C GLU A 133 8.62 8.26 3.82
N VAL A 134 7.87 7.82 2.82
CA VAL A 134 7.51 6.42 2.65
C VAL A 134 7.83 5.95 1.24
N ARG A 135 8.35 4.73 1.11
CA ARG A 135 8.49 4.07 -0.18
C ARG A 135 7.79 2.72 -0.15
N VAL A 136 6.82 2.54 -1.04
CA VAL A 136 6.02 1.32 -1.15
C VAL A 136 6.57 0.48 -2.30
N VAL A 137 6.85 -0.80 -2.04
CA VAL A 137 7.24 -1.77 -3.08
C VAL A 137 6.04 -2.63 -3.43
N VAL A 138 5.62 -2.55 -4.68
CA VAL A 138 4.50 -3.30 -5.25
C VAL A 138 5.02 -4.26 -6.31
N ASN A 139 4.65 -5.53 -6.19
CA ASN A 139 4.93 -6.55 -7.20
C ASN A 139 3.70 -6.77 -8.07
N ALA A 140 3.89 -6.75 -9.39
CA ALA A 140 2.90 -7.20 -10.36
C ALA A 140 3.04 -8.71 -10.59
N LEU A 141 1.91 -9.40 -10.57
CA LEU A 141 1.80 -10.84 -10.62
C LEU A 141 1.04 -11.28 -11.89
N ASP A 142 1.47 -12.37 -12.50
CA ASP A 142 0.75 -13.03 -13.59
C ASP A 142 -0.41 -13.91 -13.09
N ALA A 143 -1.05 -14.64 -14.02
CA ALA A 143 -2.17 -15.54 -13.71
C ALA A 143 -1.77 -16.72 -12.80
N GLN A 144 -0.49 -17.07 -12.75
CA GLN A 144 0.08 -18.13 -11.93
C GLN A 144 0.57 -17.61 -10.56
N GLY A 145 0.50 -16.30 -10.34
CA GLY A 145 1.00 -15.66 -9.12
C GLY A 145 2.52 -15.47 -9.11
N LYS A 146 3.19 -15.57 -10.26
CA LYS A 146 4.62 -15.27 -10.38
C LYS A 146 4.83 -13.77 -10.49
N ILE A 147 5.84 -13.26 -9.79
CA ILE A 147 6.27 -11.86 -9.90
C ILE A 147 6.89 -11.64 -11.28
N ILE A 148 6.29 -10.76 -12.08
CA ILE A 148 6.76 -10.41 -13.42
C ILE A 148 7.37 -9.01 -13.47
N HIS A 149 7.01 -8.13 -12.53
CA HIS A 149 7.59 -6.80 -12.41
C HIS A 149 7.49 -6.27 -10.97
N GLN A 150 8.43 -5.42 -10.57
CA GLN A 150 8.45 -4.75 -9.27
C GLN A 150 8.51 -3.24 -9.47
N ILE A 151 7.65 -2.52 -8.76
CA ILE A 151 7.53 -1.06 -8.80
C ILE A 151 7.81 -0.52 -7.41
N GLY A 152 8.77 0.41 -7.30
CA GLY A 152 8.99 1.21 -6.09
C GLY A 152 8.31 2.56 -6.22
N ILE A 153 7.43 2.88 -5.27
CA ILE A 153 6.58 4.07 -5.28
C ILE A 153 6.93 4.92 -4.06
N PRO A 154 7.78 5.96 -4.21
CA PRO A 154 8.09 6.89 -3.12
C PRO A 154 6.94 7.88 -2.89
N SER A 155 6.85 8.42 -1.68
CA SER A 155 6.03 9.58 -1.37
C SER A 155 6.65 10.84 -1.99
N GLU A 156 5.81 11.72 -2.52
CA GLU A 156 6.26 12.99 -3.12
C GLU A 156 6.80 13.97 -2.06
N SER A 157 6.27 13.86 -0.84
CA SER A 157 6.66 14.64 0.33
C SER A 157 6.69 13.77 1.58
N ARG A 158 7.21 14.34 2.67
CA ARG A 158 7.02 13.82 4.02
C ARG A 158 5.52 13.80 4.34
N LEU A 159 5.06 12.71 4.97
CA LEU A 159 3.70 12.54 5.46
C LEU A 159 3.68 12.79 6.97
N ASP A 160 2.82 13.69 7.44
CA ASP A 160 2.58 13.98 8.85
C ASP A 160 1.76 12.88 9.55
N ILE A 161 1.64 12.97 10.87
CA ILE A 161 0.86 12.03 11.67
C ILE A 161 -0.63 12.17 11.32
N GLY A 162 -1.27 11.06 10.98
CA GLY A 162 -2.66 11.02 10.55
C GLY A 162 -2.86 11.44 9.09
N GLU A 163 -1.81 11.84 8.37
CA GLU A 163 -1.93 12.27 6.98
C GLU A 163 -2.26 11.10 6.06
N ALA A 164 -3.26 11.30 5.21
CA ALA A 164 -3.61 10.40 4.13
C ALA A 164 -3.18 11.02 2.80
N SER A 165 -2.54 10.22 1.94
CA SER A 165 -2.05 10.67 0.64
C SER A 165 -2.24 9.58 -0.42
N ILE A 166 -2.08 9.96 -1.69
CA ILE A 166 -2.14 9.07 -2.84
C ILE A 166 -0.74 9.01 -3.46
N LEU A 167 -0.15 7.82 -3.48
CA LEU A 167 1.14 7.56 -4.11
C LEU A 167 0.93 7.05 -5.53
N LYS A 168 1.73 7.55 -6.47
CA LYS A 168 1.67 7.18 -7.89
C LYS A 168 3.03 6.71 -8.37
N GLY A 169 3.09 5.51 -8.94
CA GLY A 169 4.29 4.94 -9.55
C GLY A 169 4.03 4.64 -11.02
N ARG A 170 4.84 5.22 -11.91
CA ARG A 170 4.71 4.98 -13.35
C ARG A 170 5.28 3.60 -13.71
N LEU A 171 4.58 2.88 -14.59
CA LEU A 171 5.09 1.67 -15.24
C LEU A 171 5.88 2.09 -16.48
N ASP A 172 7.21 2.11 -16.35
CA ASP A 172 8.12 2.50 -17.42
C ASP A 172 8.85 1.30 -18.04
N GLY A 173 9.27 1.45 -19.30
CA GLY A 173 10.08 0.49 -20.03
C GLY A 173 9.53 -0.95 -19.99
N ALA A 174 10.25 -1.84 -19.31
CA ALA A 174 9.90 -3.24 -19.17
C ALA A 174 8.54 -3.47 -18.46
N GLY A 175 8.13 -2.59 -17.55
CA GLY A 175 6.84 -2.68 -16.86
C GLY A 175 5.66 -2.47 -17.81
N ALA A 176 5.76 -1.46 -18.68
CA ALA A 176 4.73 -1.18 -19.68
C ALA A 176 4.56 -2.33 -20.69
N ALA A 177 5.65 -2.99 -21.08
CA ALA A 177 5.60 -4.14 -21.99
C ALA A 177 4.86 -5.36 -21.41
N LEU A 178 4.79 -5.46 -20.08
CA LEU A 178 4.19 -6.58 -19.36
C LEU A 178 2.75 -6.31 -18.90
N GLU A 179 2.19 -5.12 -19.17
CA GLU A 179 0.89 -4.69 -18.65
C GLU A 179 -0.22 -5.72 -18.88
N ASN A 180 -0.36 -6.22 -20.11
CA ASN A 180 -1.40 -7.19 -20.48
C ASN A 180 -1.23 -8.57 -19.80
N GLN A 181 -0.06 -8.83 -19.19
CA GLN A 181 0.23 -10.06 -18.46
C GLN A 181 -0.04 -9.88 -16.94
N MET A 182 -0.24 -8.66 -16.46
CA MET A 182 -0.49 -8.36 -15.04
C MET A 182 -1.94 -8.67 -14.67
N ILE A 183 -2.13 -9.55 -13.70
CA ILE A 183 -3.46 -9.97 -13.21
C ILE A 183 -3.74 -9.46 -11.79
N SER A 184 -2.69 -9.29 -10.99
CA SER A 184 -2.80 -8.83 -9.60
C SER A 184 -1.59 -8.01 -9.18
N LEU A 185 -1.79 -7.12 -8.22
CA LEU A 185 -0.77 -6.34 -7.54
C LEU A 185 -0.66 -6.76 -6.07
N LYS A 186 0.55 -6.89 -5.56
CA LYS A 186 0.83 -7.21 -4.16
C LYS A 186 1.83 -6.23 -3.56
N VAL A 187 1.43 -5.55 -2.49
CA VAL A 187 2.36 -4.79 -1.66
C VAL A 187 3.24 -5.77 -0.90
N THR A 188 4.56 -5.68 -1.08
CA THR A 188 5.51 -6.61 -0.45
C THR A 188 6.38 -5.96 0.61
N HIS A 189 6.67 -4.68 0.47
CA HIS A 189 7.52 -3.97 1.41
C HIS A 189 7.13 -2.50 1.50
N VAL A 190 7.31 -1.92 2.68
CA VAL A 190 7.12 -0.49 2.94
C VAL A 190 8.33 -0.02 3.74
N GLU A 191 9.07 0.93 3.17
CA GLU A 191 10.21 1.57 3.81
C GLU A 191 9.77 2.92 4.36
N ARG A 192 10.20 3.26 5.58
CA ARG A 192 9.97 4.57 6.21
C ARG A 192 11.31 5.24 6.47
N SER A 193 11.47 6.49 6.05
CA SER A 193 12.66 7.30 6.29
C SER A 193 12.31 8.60 6.99
N ASN A 194 13.00 8.92 8.09
CA ASN A 194 12.85 10.19 8.79
C ASN A 194 14.05 11.08 8.47
N ILE A 195 13.86 12.10 7.62
CA ILE A 195 14.93 13.05 7.23
C ILE A 195 15.45 13.82 8.44
N GLN A 196 14.64 14.04 9.48
CA GLN A 196 15.08 14.79 10.66
C GLN A 196 16.14 14.02 11.46
N GLN A 197 16.11 12.68 11.41
CA GLN A 197 17.12 11.82 12.03
C GLN A 197 18.41 11.72 11.19
N SER A 198 18.33 11.90 9.87
CA SER A 198 19.52 11.87 8.99
C SER A 198 20.35 13.16 9.06
N LEU A 199 19.70 14.31 9.31
CA LEU A 199 20.39 15.59 9.55
C LEU A 199 21.11 15.64 10.91
N LEU A 200 20.57 14.97 11.92
CA LEU A 200 21.23 14.85 13.25
C LEU A 200 22.37 13.82 13.25
N ASN A 201 22.31 12.79 12.40
CA ASN A 201 23.34 11.74 12.27
C ASN A 201 24.15 11.89 10.98
N GLY A 202 24.69 13.09 10.72
CA GLY A 202 25.38 13.49 9.49
C GLY A 202 26.47 12.54 8.96
N LYS A 203 26.06 11.47 8.30
CA LYS A 203 26.83 10.74 7.29
C LYS A 203 25.88 10.40 6.16
N LYS A 204 26.05 11.11 5.04
CA LYS A 204 25.51 10.75 3.73
C LYS A 204 25.73 9.24 3.52
N ALA A 205 24.64 8.48 3.46
CA ALA A 205 24.68 7.14 2.92
C ALA A 205 24.80 7.29 1.40
N GLU A 206 26.02 7.23 0.88
CA GLU A 206 26.27 7.02 -0.54
C GLU A 206 25.67 5.66 -0.93
N TYR A 207 24.77 5.71 -1.91
CA TYR A 207 24.23 4.52 -2.57
C TYR A 207 25.31 3.90 -3.47
N GLY A 208 25.58 2.61 -3.26
CA GLY A 208 26.50 1.77 -4.04
C GLY A 208 27.90 1.68 -3.39
N THR A 209 28.44 0.55 -2.94
CA THR A 209 28.57 -0.75 -3.62
C THR A 209 28.89 -1.85 -2.59
N ALA A 210 28.51 -3.09 -2.90
CA ALA A 210 28.83 -4.38 -2.28
C ALA A 210 29.68 -4.46 -0.97
N GLY A 211 29.08 -5.05 0.07
CA GLY A 211 29.69 -6.15 0.85
C GLY A 211 30.67 -5.85 1.99
N GLY A 212 31.23 -4.64 2.13
CA GLY A 212 32.30 -4.37 3.11
C GLY A 212 31.88 -3.71 4.43
N ASN A 213 30.86 -2.86 4.42
CA ASN A 213 30.70 -1.82 5.45
C ASN A 213 29.82 -2.22 6.66
N GLN A 214 28.95 -3.23 6.50
CA GLN A 214 28.05 -3.66 7.59
C GLN A 214 28.79 -4.38 8.72
N ASN A 215 29.87 -5.12 8.43
CA ASN A 215 30.65 -5.82 9.46
C ASN A 215 31.42 -4.84 10.34
N ARG A 216 31.98 -3.76 9.77
CA ARG A 216 32.74 -2.76 10.52
C ARG A 216 31.86 -1.95 11.46
N ALA A 217 30.67 -1.55 10.99
CA ALA A 217 29.67 -0.87 11.82
C ALA A 217 29.15 -1.79 12.95
N ARG A 218 28.98 -3.08 12.68
CA ARG A 218 28.58 -4.08 13.70
C ARG A 218 29.68 -4.28 14.74
N GLU A 219 30.95 -4.37 14.33
CA GLU A 219 32.09 -4.51 15.23
C GLU A 219 32.32 -3.27 16.11
N GLU A 220 32.12 -2.06 15.56
CA GLU A 220 32.18 -0.82 16.34
C GLU A 220 31.06 -0.74 17.38
N LYS A 221 29.84 -1.17 17.02
CA LYS A 221 28.71 -1.23 17.97
C LYS A 221 28.99 -2.23 19.10
N ILE A 222 29.52 -3.41 18.78
CA ILE A 222 29.90 -4.43 19.78
C ILE A 222 31.02 -3.91 20.69
N ARG A 223 32.00 -3.19 20.14
CA ARG A 223 33.10 -2.59 20.91
C ARG A 223 32.58 -1.54 21.89
N PHE A 224 31.72 -0.64 21.42
CA PHE A 224 31.09 0.38 22.25
C PHE A 224 30.28 -0.23 23.40
N PHE A 225 29.47 -1.27 23.11
CA PHE A 225 28.72 -1.97 24.15
C PHE A 225 29.63 -2.66 25.18
N LYS A 226 30.75 -3.26 24.75
CA LYS A 226 31.72 -3.86 25.68
C LYS A 226 32.39 -2.82 26.57
N GLU A 227 32.79 -1.68 26.02
CA GLU A 227 33.43 -0.60 26.78
C GLU A 227 32.47 0.04 27.78
N ALA A 228 31.20 0.24 27.40
CA ALA A 228 30.16 0.72 28.31
C ALA A 228 29.91 -0.26 29.47
N PHE A 229 29.83 -1.56 29.17
CA PHE A 229 29.60 -2.61 30.18
C PHE A 229 30.78 -2.78 31.15
N LEU A 230 32.01 -2.48 30.70
CA LEU A 230 33.20 -2.52 31.55
C LEU A 230 33.34 -1.28 32.44
N ARG A 231 32.78 -0.13 32.04
CA ARG A 231 32.73 1.08 32.86
C ARG A 231 31.66 1.03 33.96
N GLU A 232 30.62 0.23 33.79
CA GLU A 232 29.53 0.08 34.79
C GLU A 232 29.81 -0.96 35.88
N ARG A 233 31.02 -1.54 35.96
CA ARG A 233 31.41 -2.30 37.16
C ARG A 233 31.93 -1.33 38.21
N PRO A 234 31.19 -1.07 39.32
CA PRO A 234 31.79 -0.43 40.47
C PRO A 234 32.92 -1.34 40.97
N SER A 235 34.13 -0.80 41.04
CA SER A 235 35.19 -1.37 41.86
C SER A 235 34.65 -1.41 43.28
N SER A 236 34.24 -2.60 43.71
CA SER A 236 33.87 -2.84 45.10
C SER A 236 35.15 -2.75 45.96
N PRO A 237 35.09 -2.11 47.13
CA PRO A 237 36.25 -1.89 48.00
C PRO A 237 36.85 -3.19 48.54
#